data_AF-A0A7J9GVA9-F1
#
_entry.id   AF-A0A7J9GVA9-F1
#
_cell.length_a   1.000
_cell.length_b   1.000
_cell.length_c   1.000
_cell.angle_alpha   90.00
_cell.angle_beta   90.00
_cell.angle_gamma   90.00
#
_symmetry.space_group_name_H-M   'P 1'
#
loop_
_entity.id
_entity.type
_entity.pdbx_description
1 polymer ?
#
loop_
_entity_poly.entity_id
_entity_poly.type
_entity_poly.pdbx_seq_one_letter_code
_entity_poly.pdbx_strand_id
1 'polypeptide(L)'
;MTSKQKLEKLQNDIDSMQGEFSSFMLLLNCLTKKNRTAYAEDYDVAPYHSEHFPHLDDADDKEMPKMEEARQAYVAALDAAKEKQDEESLAAAASARLHLQSFLFK
;
A
#
# COMPACT_ATOMS: atom_id res chain seq x y z
N MET A 1 -46.34 -6.47 -25.55
CA MET A 1 -45.87 -5.74 -24.36
C MET A 1 -46.60 -4.41 -24.31
N THR A 2 -47.54 -4.24 -23.38
CA THR A 2 -48.31 -3.00 -23.21
C THR A 2 -47.45 -1.94 -22.50
N SER A 3 -47.77 -0.65 -22.69
CA SER A 3 -46.98 0.47 -22.13
C SER A 3 -46.77 0.37 -20.61
N LYS A 4 -47.79 -0.10 -19.87
CA LYS A 4 -47.74 -0.31 -18.42
C LYS A 4 -46.68 -1.34 -18.01
N GLN A 5 -46.55 -2.41 -18.79
CA GLN A 5 -45.60 -3.49 -18.51
C GLN A 5 -44.14 -3.05 -18.71
N LYS A 6 -43.90 -2.09 -19.61
CA LYS A 6 -42.57 -1.47 -19.79
C LYS A 6 -42.20 -0.56 -18.62
N LEU A 7 -43.18 0.16 -18.05
CA LEU A 7 -42.99 1.04 -16.91
C LEU A 7 -42.59 0.25 -15.65
N GLU A 8 -43.31 -0.84 -15.36
CA GLU A 8 -42.98 -1.71 -14.22
C GLU A 8 -41.60 -2.34 -14.35
N LYS A 9 -41.22 -2.77 -15.56
CA LYS A 9 -39.89 -3.32 -15.79
C LYS A 9 -38.79 -2.28 -15.53
N LEU A 10 -38.98 -1.06 -16.00
CA LEU A 10 -38.03 0.03 -15.79
C LEU A 10 -37.89 0.39 -14.30
N GLN A 11 -39.00 0.39 -13.55
CA GLN A 11 -38.97 0.63 -12.11
C GLN A 11 -38.19 -0.47 -11.37
N ASN A 12 -38.44 -1.74 -11.71
CA ASN A 12 -37.71 -2.86 -11.13
C ASN A 12 -36.20 -2.81 -11.43
N ASP A 13 -35.82 -2.40 -12.65
CA ASP A 13 -34.42 -2.24 -13.03
C ASP A 13 -33.75 -1.11 -12.21
N ILE A 14 -34.46 0.01 -11.99
CA ILE A 14 -33.98 1.13 -11.15
C ILE A 14 -33.82 0.70 -9.70
N ASP A 15 -34.83 0.02 -9.14
CA ASP A 15 -34.83 -0.44 -7.75
C ASP A 15 -33.72 -1.49 -7.53
N SER A 16 -33.47 -2.35 -8.53
CA SER A 16 -32.36 -3.32 -8.51
C SER A 16 -31.00 -2.64 -8.48
N MET A 17 -30.79 -1.57 -9.26
CA MET A 17 -29.50 -0.90 -9.37
C MET A 17 -29.25 0.12 -8.23
N GLN A 18 -30.29 0.55 -7.52
CA GLN A 18 -30.20 1.57 -6.47
C GLN A 18 -29.15 1.23 -5.38
N GLY A 19 -29.05 -0.04 -5.00
CA GLY A 19 -28.06 -0.52 -4.04
C GLY A 19 -26.62 -0.41 -4.55
N GLU A 20 -26.40 -0.76 -5.82
CA GLU A 20 -25.10 -0.67 -6.48
C GLU A 20 -24.65 0.79 -6.62
N PHE A 21 -25.56 1.68 -7.05
CA PHE A 21 -25.30 3.12 -7.11
C PHE A 21 -24.96 3.70 -5.73
N SER A 22 -25.65 3.27 -4.68
CA SER A 22 -25.37 3.71 -3.30
C SER A 22 -24.00 3.25 -2.83
N SER A 23 -23.62 2.00 -3.12
CA SER A 23 -22.29 1.45 -2.81
C SER A 23 -21.19 2.20 -3.56
N PHE A 24 -21.39 2.48 -4.84
CA PHE A 24 -20.44 3.23 -5.67
C PHE A 24 -20.25 4.68 -5.18
N MET A 25 -21.34 5.37 -4.82
CA MET A 25 -21.27 6.70 -4.24
C MET A 25 -20.57 6.72 -2.87
N LEU A 26 -20.76 5.68 -2.04
CA LEU A 26 -20.06 5.53 -0.77
C LEU A 26 -18.55 5.39 -0.99
N LEU A 27 -18.13 4.58 -1.97
CA LEU A 27 -16.72 4.43 -2.36
C LEU A 27 -16.10 5.77 -2.79
N LEU A 28 -16.76 6.51 -3.68
CA LEU A 28 -16.29 7.83 -4.12
C LEU A 28 -16.17 8.82 -2.96
N ASN A 29 -17.13 8.83 -2.03
CA ASN A 29 -17.08 9.68 -0.85
C ASN A 29 -15.92 9.32 0.08
N CYS A 30 -15.67 8.02 0.29
CA CYS A 30 -14.53 7.53 1.07
C CYS A 30 -13.18 7.93 0.44
N LEU A 31 -13.06 7.84 -0.88
CA LEU A 31 -11.84 8.25 -1.60
C LEU A 31 -11.65 9.77 -1.57
N THR A 32 -12.72 10.55 -1.73
CA THR A 32 -12.66 12.01 -1.72
C THR A 32 -12.26 12.55 -0.33
N LYS A 33 -12.68 11.90 0.76
CA LYS A 33 -12.30 12.26 2.13
C LYS A 33 -10.80 12.09 2.39
N LYS A 34 -10.13 11.10 1.79
CA LYS A 34 -8.70 10.82 2.00
C LYS A 34 -7.76 11.85 1.36
N ASN A 35 -8.24 12.58 0.35
CA ASN A 35 -7.44 13.64 -0.31
C ASN A 35 -7.62 15.02 0.33
N ARG A 36 -8.47 15.15 1.37
CA ARG A 36 -8.73 16.43 2.04
C ARG A 36 -7.89 16.67 3.29
N THR A 37 -6.90 15.82 3.58
CA THR A 37 -5.79 16.17 4.49
C THR A 37 -4.86 17.13 3.75
N ALA A 38 -5.35 18.35 3.53
CA ALA A 38 -4.49 19.49 3.32
C ALA A 38 -3.60 19.59 4.56
N TYR A 39 -2.31 19.32 4.37
CA TYR A 39 -1.18 19.96 5.06
C TYR A 39 -1.56 20.66 6.36
N ALA A 40 -1.84 19.89 7.40
CA ALA A 40 -1.69 20.37 8.76
C ALA A 40 -0.29 19.94 9.16
N GLU A 41 0.66 20.86 9.01
CA GLU A 41 1.89 20.80 9.79
C GLU A 41 1.50 20.90 11.26
N ASP A 42 1.21 19.75 11.87
CA ASP A 42 1.12 19.62 13.31
C ASP A 42 2.08 18.49 13.67
N TYR A 43 3.31 18.88 13.95
CA TYR A 43 4.33 18.04 14.54
C TYR A 43 3.92 17.70 15.98
N ASP A 44 2.85 16.93 16.13
CA ASP A 44 2.63 16.11 17.32
C ASP A 44 2.59 14.66 16.85
N VAL A 45 3.78 14.20 16.45
CA VAL A 45 4.06 12.78 16.32
C VAL A 45 3.95 12.23 17.73
N ALA A 46 2.75 11.83 18.13
CA ALA A 46 2.58 10.85 19.20
C ALA A 46 3.67 9.81 18.97
N PRO A 47 4.58 9.56 19.94
CA PRO A 47 5.72 8.71 19.70
C PRO A 47 5.11 7.41 19.21
N TYR A 48 5.34 7.10 17.93
CA TYR A 48 5.05 5.78 17.41
C TYR A 48 5.59 4.86 18.47
N HIS A 49 4.74 4.01 19.05
CA HIS A 49 5.20 2.92 19.88
C HIS A 49 6.23 2.22 19.01
N SER A 50 7.50 2.55 19.24
CA SER A 50 8.62 1.89 18.63
C SER A 50 8.52 0.54 19.27
N GLU A 51 7.78 -0.35 18.62
CA GLU A 51 7.97 -1.78 18.77
C GLU A 51 9.48 -1.93 18.82
N HIS A 52 9.95 -2.27 20.01
CA HIS A 52 11.33 -2.17 20.43
C HIS A 52 12.16 -2.78 19.30
N PHE A 53 12.74 -1.95 18.43
CA PHE A 53 13.68 -2.45 17.45
C PHE A 53 14.77 -3.07 18.32
N PRO A 54 15.09 -4.37 18.16
CA PRO A 54 16.16 -4.98 18.92
C PRO A 54 17.36 -4.04 18.81
N HIS A 55 17.89 -3.64 19.97
CA HIS A 55 18.84 -2.54 20.11
C HIS A 55 19.90 -2.63 19.00
N LEU A 56 19.85 -1.70 18.04
CA LEU A 56 20.88 -1.54 17.00
C LEU A 56 22.24 -1.12 17.61
N ASP A 57 22.30 -0.93 18.93
CA ASP A 57 23.48 -0.51 19.69
C ASP A 57 24.54 -1.63 19.80
N ASP A 58 24.22 -2.86 19.37
CA ASP A 58 25.14 -4.00 19.31
C ASP A 58 25.49 -4.41 17.86
N ALA A 59 25.12 -3.59 16.87
CA ALA A 59 25.54 -3.80 15.49
C ALA A 59 27.04 -3.51 15.37
N ASP A 60 27.85 -4.57 15.29
CA ASP A 60 29.31 -4.50 15.07
C ASP A 60 29.64 -3.44 13.99
N ASP A 61 30.66 -2.60 14.21
CA ASP A 61 31.07 -1.54 13.27
C ASP A 61 31.31 -2.06 11.84
N LYS A 62 31.54 -3.38 11.69
CA LYS A 62 31.70 -4.09 10.42
C LYS A 62 30.38 -4.58 9.80
N GLU A 63 29.31 -4.69 10.56
CA GLU A 63 27.96 -5.10 10.12
C GLU A 63 27.18 -3.90 9.56
N MET A 64 27.38 -2.70 10.12
CA MET A 64 26.81 -1.45 9.60
C MET A 64 27.05 -1.19 8.10
N PRO A 65 28.29 -1.25 7.56
CA PRO A 65 28.52 -1.02 6.14
C PRO A 65 27.87 -2.10 5.24
N LYS A 66 27.80 -3.35 5.72
CA LYS A 66 27.17 -4.45 4.99
C LYS A 66 25.65 -4.31 4.93
N MET A 67 25.04 -3.82 6.01
CA MET A 67 23.62 -3.53 6.06
C MET A 67 23.27 -2.38 5.09
N GLU A 68 24.11 -1.34 5.02
CA GLU A 68 23.91 -0.24 4.07
C GLU A 68 24.08 -0.70 2.62
N GLU A 69 25.06 -1.56 2.32
CA GLU A 69 25.20 -2.18 1.00
C GLU A 69 23.97 -3.03 0.63
N ALA A 70 23.48 -3.85 1.57
CA ALA A 70 22.26 -4.63 1.38
C ALA A 70 21.03 -3.74 1.13
N ARG A 71 20.95 -2.59 1.80
CA ARG A 71 19.89 -1.60 1.59
C ARG A 71 19.95 -1.00 0.19
N GLN A 72 21.15 -0.61 -0.27
CA GLN A 72 21.35 -0.08 -1.62
C GLN A 72 21.00 -1.11 -2.69
N ALA A 73 21.41 -2.38 -2.51
CA ALA A 73 21.06 -3.47 -3.42
C ALA A 73 19.54 -3.69 -3.50
N TYR A 74 18.83 -3.64 -2.37
CA TYR A 74 17.37 -3.73 -2.36
C TYR A 74 16.70 -2.57 -3.11
N VAL A 75 17.17 -1.33 -2.92
CA VAL A 75 16.63 -0.16 -3.64
C VAL A 75 16.86 -0.31 -5.15
N ALA A 76 18.06 -0.69 -5.57
CA ALA A 76 18.37 -0.90 -6.99
C ALA A 76 17.51 -2.03 -7.60
N ALA A 77 17.31 -3.12 -6.87
CA ALA A 77 16.45 -4.22 -7.31
C ALA A 77 14.98 -3.80 -7.41
N LEU A 78 14.49 -2.96 -6.50
CA LEU A 78 13.15 -2.38 -6.60
C LEU A 78 12.98 -1.49 -7.82
N ASP A 79 13.96 -0.66 -8.13
CA ASP A 79 13.88 0.23 -9.30
C ASP A 79 13.93 -0.58 -10.60
N ALA A 80 14.77 -1.62 -10.67
CA ALA A 80 14.77 -2.56 -11.78
C ALA A 80 13.44 -3.31 -11.92
N ALA A 81 12.84 -3.76 -10.80
CA ALA A 81 11.55 -4.43 -10.81
C ALA A 81 10.39 -3.51 -11.24
N LYS A 82 10.44 -2.21 -10.87
CA LYS A 82 9.47 -1.22 -11.33
C LYS A 82 9.57 -0.96 -12.84
N GLU A 83 10.79 -0.95 -13.37
CA GLU A 83 11.04 -0.70 -14.79
C GLU A 83 10.64 -1.88 -15.67
N LYS A 84 11.07 -3.10 -15.31
CA LYS A 84 10.88 -4.29 -16.14
C LYS A 84 9.57 -5.05 -15.86
N GLN A 85 9.08 -5.01 -14.61
CA GLN A 85 7.85 -5.68 -14.15
C GLN A 85 7.78 -7.19 -14.48
N ASP A 86 8.94 -7.83 -14.60
CA ASP A 86 9.07 -9.26 -14.85
C ASP A 86 9.25 -10.04 -13.54
N GLU A 87 8.93 -11.33 -13.59
CA GLU A 87 8.98 -12.23 -12.44
C GLU A 87 10.41 -12.36 -11.87
N GLU A 88 11.42 -12.33 -12.73
CA GLU A 88 12.83 -12.42 -12.32
C GLU A 88 13.27 -11.18 -11.54
N SER A 89 12.93 -9.96 -12.00
CA SER A 89 13.22 -8.74 -11.24
C SER A 89 12.43 -8.64 -9.94
N LEU A 90 11.17 -9.11 -9.91
CA LEU A 90 10.38 -9.19 -8.67
C LEU A 90 11.00 -10.18 -7.67
N ALA A 91 11.45 -11.35 -8.15
CA ALA A 91 12.16 -12.33 -7.32
C ALA A 91 13.48 -11.77 -6.79
N ALA A 92 14.23 -11.03 -7.62
CA ALA A 92 15.45 -10.35 -7.19
C ALA A 92 15.18 -9.33 -6.08
N ALA A 93 14.16 -8.49 -6.22
CA ALA A 93 13.77 -7.53 -5.18
C ALA A 93 13.33 -8.22 -3.87
N ALA A 94 12.58 -9.32 -3.97
CA ALA A 94 12.19 -10.12 -2.80
C ALA A 94 13.40 -10.74 -2.10
N SER A 95 14.37 -11.28 -2.85
CA SER A 95 15.60 -11.86 -2.31
C SER A 95 16.46 -10.80 -1.61
N ALA A 96 16.60 -9.62 -2.21
CA ALA A 96 17.33 -8.49 -1.62
C ALA A 96 16.66 -7.99 -0.33
N ARG A 97 15.33 -7.99 -0.28
CA ARG A 97 14.57 -7.67 0.93
C ARG A 97 14.84 -8.67 2.06
N LEU A 98 14.82 -9.97 1.77
CA LEU A 98 15.11 -11.02 2.76
C LEU A 98 16.54 -10.88 3.31
N HIS A 99 17.51 -10.60 2.43
CA HIS A 99 18.88 -10.36 2.84
C HIS A 99 18.99 -9.15 3.77
N LEU A 100 18.34 -8.02 3.45
CA LEU A 100 18.30 -6.86 4.34
C LEU A 100 17.64 -7.17 5.69
N GLN A 101 16.56 -7.95 5.70
CA GLN A 101 15.86 -8.35 6.93
C GLN A 101 16.70 -9.22 7.86
N SER A 102 17.64 -10.02 7.33
CA SER A 102 18.53 -10.83 8.16
C SER A 102 19.45 -10.01 9.08
N PHE A 103 19.70 -8.73 8.75
CA PHE A 103 20.45 -7.82 9.62
C PHE A 103 19.59 -7.21 10.73
N LEU A 104 18.26 -7.15 10.55
CA LEU A 104 17.33 -6.51 11.48
C LEU A 104 16.69 -7.47 12.48
N PHE A 105 16.57 -8.76 12.13
CA PHE A 105 15.88 -9.79 12.92
C PHE A 105 16.82 -10.93 13.33
N LYS A 106 17.97 -10.59 13.91
CA LYS A 106 18.96 -11.55 14.39
C LYS A 106 18.48 -12.30 15.63
#